data_AF-A0A3M0XPN2-F1
#
_entry.id   AF-A0A3M0XPN2-F1
#
_cell.length_a   1.000
_cell.length_b   1.000
_cell.length_c   1.000
_cell.angle_alpha   90.00
_cell.angle_beta   90.00
_cell.angle_gamma   90.00
#
_symmetry.space_group_name_H-M   'P 1'
#
loop_
_entity.id
_entity.type
_entity.pdbx_description
1 polymer ?
#
loop_
_entity_poly.entity_id
_entity_poly.type
_entity_poly.pdbx_seq_one_letter_code
_entity_poly.pdbx_strand_id
1 'polypeptide(L)'
;MPIHPVQTARRLREAYIRYLKTIKPFQDDRLREEFSRALEAENMLVKGPYLELTPPFALGKMIVELMQESILSRRFQSFCHDQSSLPEQLYWHQEQAIRKAREGRNLVIATGTGSGKTEAFLIPILDSLAREAEAGTLSQPGVRALLLYPMNALANDQMKRLRGYLKNFPQITFGRYVGDTQHTYDKALELYKQVNGEEPLENELISREQMQKTPPHILLTNYAMLEYLLLRPADTALFDGETGKHWRFIVLDEAHAYDGAQATEIAMLLRRLQDRVTQGGQKRLQAFAVSATLGEDTPETRAKIAQFATKLFALDFAPEDVIFSRREPESGLTSIWGRGTPDL
;
A
#
# COMPACT_ATOMS: atom_id res chain seq x y z
N MET A 1 -9.48 -26.44 -9.74
CA MET A 1 -10.42 -26.74 -10.84
C MET A 1 -10.47 -25.50 -11.74
N PRO A 2 -10.27 -25.62 -13.07
CA PRO A 2 -10.30 -24.46 -13.95
C PRO A 2 -11.69 -23.81 -13.90
N ILE A 3 -11.72 -22.48 -13.76
CA ILE A 3 -12.95 -21.69 -13.71
C ILE A 3 -13.46 -21.53 -15.14
N HIS A 4 -14.66 -22.00 -15.45
CA HIS A 4 -15.30 -21.72 -16.74
C HIS A 4 -15.91 -20.30 -16.70
N PRO A 5 -15.33 -19.31 -17.40
CA PRO A 5 -15.65 -17.89 -17.17
C PRO A 5 -17.11 -17.55 -17.48
N VAL A 6 -17.68 -18.11 -18.55
CA VAL A 6 -19.09 -17.92 -18.94
C VAL A 6 -20.05 -18.50 -17.89
N GLN A 7 -19.82 -19.74 -17.45
CA GLN A 7 -20.67 -20.37 -16.44
C GLN A 7 -20.58 -19.64 -15.09
N THR A 8 -19.37 -19.22 -14.71
CA THR A 8 -19.13 -18.43 -13.50
C THR A 8 -19.84 -17.08 -13.55
N ALA A 9 -19.74 -16.36 -14.67
CA ALA A 9 -20.43 -15.09 -14.87
C ALA A 9 -21.96 -15.24 -14.76
N ARG A 10 -22.53 -16.32 -15.34
CA ARG A 10 -23.97 -16.64 -15.20
C ARG A 10 -24.36 -16.91 -13.74
N ARG A 11 -23.60 -17.77 -13.04
CA ARG A 11 -23.84 -18.08 -11.62
C ARG A 11 -23.74 -16.85 -10.73
N LEU A 12 -22.74 -16.00 -10.95
CA LEU A 12 -22.57 -14.75 -10.21
C LEU A 12 -23.74 -13.79 -10.46
N ARG A 13 -24.18 -13.64 -11.72
CA ARG A 13 -25.36 -12.83 -12.07
C ARG A 13 -26.59 -13.31 -11.31
N GLU A 14 -26.89 -14.61 -11.36
CA GLU A 14 -28.06 -15.18 -10.68
C GLU A 14 -27.97 -15.02 -9.15
N ALA A 15 -26.81 -15.28 -8.57
CA ALA A 15 -26.59 -15.11 -7.13
C ALA A 15 -26.77 -13.66 -6.70
N TYR A 16 -26.25 -12.71 -7.47
CA TYR A 16 -26.36 -11.29 -7.18
C TYR A 16 -27.80 -10.77 -7.32
N ILE A 17 -28.52 -11.18 -8.37
CA ILE A 17 -29.95 -10.86 -8.53
C ILE A 17 -30.77 -11.42 -7.35
N ARG A 18 -30.55 -12.68 -6.96
CA ARG A 18 -31.22 -13.28 -5.80
C ARG A 18 -30.94 -12.47 -4.53
N TYR A 19 -29.67 -12.14 -4.28
CA TYR A 19 -29.27 -11.33 -3.14
C TYR A 19 -29.99 -9.98 -3.11
N LEU A 20 -29.99 -9.23 -4.23
CA LEU A 20 -30.66 -7.93 -4.32
C LEU A 20 -32.17 -8.02 -4.06
N LYS A 21 -32.83 -9.06 -4.59
CA LYS A 21 -34.24 -9.33 -4.32
C LYS A 21 -34.52 -9.66 -2.86
N THR A 22 -33.58 -10.31 -2.16
CA THR A 22 -33.72 -10.64 -0.74
C THR A 22 -33.49 -9.45 0.19
N ILE A 23 -32.50 -8.59 -0.09
CA ILE A 23 -32.17 -7.46 0.81
C ILE A 23 -33.11 -6.26 0.70
N LYS A 24 -33.91 -6.16 -0.38
CA LYS A 24 -34.88 -5.08 -0.60
C LYS A 24 -36.31 -5.64 -0.61
N PRO A 25 -36.92 -5.90 0.57
CA PRO A 25 -38.31 -6.29 0.64
C PRO A 25 -39.22 -5.09 0.31
N PHE A 26 -40.02 -5.21 -0.74
CA PHE A 26 -41.11 -4.29 -1.06
C PHE A 26 -42.42 -4.85 -0.52
N GLN A 27 -43.19 -4.05 0.24
CA GLN A 27 -44.53 -4.44 0.72
C GLN A 27 -45.57 -4.40 -0.41
N ASP A 28 -45.43 -3.45 -1.33
CA ASP A 28 -46.27 -3.31 -2.52
C ASP A 28 -45.85 -4.34 -3.59
N ASP A 29 -46.80 -5.17 -4.03
CA ASP A 29 -46.54 -6.23 -4.99
C ASP A 29 -46.19 -5.69 -6.40
N ARG A 30 -46.77 -4.56 -6.81
CA ARG A 30 -46.47 -3.93 -8.10
C ARG A 30 -45.04 -3.43 -8.14
N LEU A 31 -44.58 -2.75 -7.09
CA LEU A 31 -43.19 -2.29 -6.98
C LEU A 31 -42.21 -3.46 -6.91
N ARG A 32 -42.58 -4.56 -6.23
CA ARG A 32 -41.74 -5.78 -6.16
C ARG A 32 -41.55 -6.41 -7.53
N GLU A 33 -42.61 -6.46 -8.34
CA GLU A 33 -42.57 -6.97 -9.71
C GLU A 33 -41.76 -6.05 -10.63
N GLU A 34 -41.97 -4.74 -10.59
CA GLU A 34 -41.22 -3.78 -11.39
C GLU A 34 -39.73 -3.83 -11.06
N PHE A 35 -39.38 -3.89 -9.78
CA PHE A 35 -38.00 -4.06 -9.32
C PHE A 35 -37.40 -5.38 -9.83
N SER A 36 -38.13 -6.49 -9.73
CA SER A 36 -37.65 -7.79 -10.22
C SER A 36 -37.42 -7.78 -11.74
N ARG A 37 -38.36 -7.21 -12.52
CA ARG A 37 -38.22 -7.06 -13.97
C ARG A 37 -37.04 -6.18 -14.34
N ALA A 38 -36.82 -5.08 -13.63
CA ALA A 38 -35.70 -4.19 -13.86
C ALA A 38 -34.36 -4.89 -13.60
N LEU A 39 -34.21 -5.68 -12.53
CA LEU A 39 -32.97 -6.41 -12.25
C LEU A 39 -32.68 -7.54 -13.25
N GLU A 40 -33.72 -8.17 -13.78
CA GLU A 40 -33.59 -9.26 -14.76
C GLU A 40 -33.36 -8.78 -16.18
N ALA A 41 -33.64 -7.50 -16.46
CA ALA A 41 -33.40 -6.88 -17.75
C ALA A 41 -31.97 -7.13 -18.24
N GLU A 42 -31.85 -7.40 -19.53
CA GLU A 42 -30.57 -7.70 -20.17
C GLU A 42 -29.62 -6.51 -20.05
N ASN A 43 -28.35 -6.77 -19.73
CA ASN A 43 -27.30 -5.76 -19.55
C ASN A 43 -27.53 -4.70 -18.46
N MET A 44 -28.58 -4.82 -17.63
CA MET A 44 -28.83 -3.87 -16.54
C MET A 44 -27.75 -3.96 -15.45
N LEU A 45 -27.53 -5.16 -14.91
CA LEU A 45 -26.55 -5.40 -13.84
C LEU A 45 -25.25 -6.02 -14.34
N VAL A 46 -25.32 -6.85 -15.37
CA VAL A 46 -24.20 -7.66 -15.85
C VAL A 46 -24.17 -7.63 -17.37
N LYS A 47 -23.07 -7.15 -17.95
CA LYS A 47 -22.82 -7.06 -19.41
C LYS A 47 -22.14 -8.31 -20.00
N GLY A 48 -21.96 -9.35 -19.18
CA GLY A 48 -21.18 -10.55 -19.52
C GLY A 48 -19.73 -10.47 -19.04
N PRO A 49 -18.94 -11.54 -19.22
CA PRO A 49 -17.52 -11.54 -18.90
C PRO A 49 -16.75 -10.64 -19.89
N TYR A 50 -15.97 -9.70 -19.36
CA TYR A 50 -15.05 -8.89 -20.17
C TYR A 50 -13.73 -9.65 -20.32
N LEU A 51 -13.33 -9.91 -21.56
CA LEU A 51 -12.03 -10.49 -21.86
C LEU A 51 -11.08 -9.36 -22.24
N GLU A 52 -10.07 -9.12 -21.41
CA GLU A 52 -9.05 -8.12 -21.67
C GLU A 52 -7.70 -8.83 -21.79
N LEU A 53 -7.02 -8.62 -22.92
CA LEU A 53 -5.61 -8.98 -23.05
C LEU A 53 -4.80 -7.84 -22.44
N THR A 54 -4.13 -8.16 -21.35
CA THR A 54 -3.39 -7.18 -20.58
C THR A 54 -1.90 -7.51 -20.71
N PRO A 55 -1.13 -6.77 -21.53
CA PRO A 55 0.31 -7.03 -21.69
C PRO A 55 1.04 -6.94 -20.33
N PRO A 56 2.10 -7.74 -20.12
CA PRO A 56 2.87 -7.69 -18.89
C PRO A 56 3.48 -6.30 -18.68
N PHE A 57 3.77 -5.98 -17.43
CA PHE A 57 4.50 -4.75 -17.10
C PHE A 57 5.94 -4.85 -17.60
N ALA A 58 6.48 -3.75 -18.10
CA ALA A 58 7.85 -3.67 -18.53
C ALA A 58 8.80 -3.94 -17.36
N LEU A 59 9.80 -4.78 -17.59
CA LEU A 59 10.83 -5.09 -16.60
C LEU A 59 11.81 -3.93 -16.43
N GLY A 60 12.28 -3.74 -15.21
CA GLY A 60 13.40 -2.86 -14.86
C GLY A 60 14.67 -3.66 -14.63
N LYS A 61 15.61 -3.10 -13.87
CA LYS A 61 16.82 -3.82 -13.43
C LYS A 61 16.54 -4.80 -12.29
N MET A 62 17.43 -5.78 -12.14
CA MET A 62 17.49 -6.62 -10.97
C MET A 62 18.00 -5.85 -9.75
N ILE A 63 17.60 -6.27 -8.55
CA ILE A 63 18.08 -5.70 -7.28
C ILE A 63 19.62 -5.72 -7.21
N VAL A 64 20.25 -6.81 -7.67
CA VAL A 64 21.72 -6.97 -7.66
C VAL A 64 22.42 -5.91 -8.53
N GLU A 65 21.81 -5.50 -9.65
CA GLU A 65 22.36 -4.45 -10.52
C GLU A 65 22.24 -3.08 -9.83
N LEU A 66 21.12 -2.79 -9.18
CA LEU A 66 20.96 -1.56 -8.40
C LEU A 66 21.91 -1.47 -7.20
N MET A 67 22.26 -2.60 -6.60
CA MET A 67 23.29 -2.67 -5.56
C MET A 67 24.70 -2.41 -6.13
N GLN A 68 25.02 -2.96 -7.31
CA GLN A 68 26.29 -2.71 -7.99
C GLN A 68 26.46 -1.24 -8.38
N GLU A 69 25.36 -0.57 -8.75
CA GLU A 69 25.31 0.88 -8.99
C GLU A 69 25.32 1.74 -7.72
N SER A 70 25.38 1.13 -6.53
CA SER A 70 25.29 1.81 -5.23
C SER A 70 23.97 2.59 -4.99
N ILE A 71 22.95 2.34 -5.83
CA ILE A 71 21.59 2.88 -5.64
C ILE A 71 20.96 2.23 -4.41
N LEU A 72 21.09 0.90 -4.29
CA LEU A 72 20.71 0.14 -3.10
C LEU A 72 21.93 -0.21 -2.25
N SER A 73 21.70 -0.34 -0.94
CA SER A 73 22.66 -0.80 0.07
C SER A 73 23.12 -2.23 -0.21
N ARG A 74 24.36 -2.55 0.16
CA ARG A 74 24.86 -3.93 0.04
C ARG A 74 24.14 -4.87 1.00
N ARG A 75 23.68 -4.37 2.16
CA ARG A 75 22.82 -5.15 3.05
C ARG A 75 21.43 -5.41 2.49
N PHE A 76 21.01 -4.79 1.38
CA PHE A 76 19.70 -5.04 0.80
C PHE A 76 19.50 -6.50 0.35
N GLN A 77 20.59 -7.24 0.07
CA GLN A 77 20.53 -8.66 -0.27
C GLN A 77 19.83 -9.52 0.79
N SER A 78 19.86 -9.12 2.07
CA SER A 78 19.18 -9.87 3.13
C SER A 78 17.66 -9.93 2.96
N PHE A 79 17.08 -9.00 2.18
CA PHE A 79 15.65 -8.99 1.87
C PHE A 79 15.29 -9.86 0.65
N CYS A 80 16.26 -10.53 0.01
CA CYS A 80 16.10 -11.38 -1.18
C CYS A 80 16.65 -12.79 -0.88
N HIS A 81 15.82 -13.68 -0.33
CA HIS A 81 16.29 -14.98 0.21
C HIS A 81 15.37 -16.18 -0.04
N ASP A 82 14.06 -15.98 -0.22
CA ASP A 82 13.09 -17.06 -0.48
C ASP A 82 11.84 -16.58 -1.25
N GLN A 83 10.84 -17.44 -1.45
CA GLN A 83 9.58 -17.09 -2.13
C GLN A 83 8.71 -16.06 -1.39
N SER A 84 8.98 -15.81 -0.11
CA SER A 84 8.31 -14.78 0.71
C SER A 84 9.10 -13.47 0.76
N SER A 85 10.22 -13.41 0.06
CA SER A 85 11.13 -12.27 0.03
C SER A 85 10.81 -11.31 -1.14
N LEU A 86 11.55 -10.21 -1.26
CA LEU A 86 11.35 -9.27 -2.36
C LEU A 86 11.72 -9.91 -3.71
N PRO A 87 11.01 -9.58 -4.80
CA PRO A 87 11.34 -10.12 -6.12
C PRO A 87 12.72 -9.61 -6.58
N GLU A 88 13.58 -10.52 -7.04
CA GLU A 88 14.91 -10.17 -7.54
C GLU A 88 14.85 -9.28 -8.79
N GLN A 89 13.87 -9.56 -9.65
CA GLN A 89 13.59 -8.81 -10.87
C GLN A 89 12.53 -7.75 -10.59
N LEU A 90 12.86 -6.47 -10.80
CA LEU A 90 11.92 -5.36 -10.61
C LEU A 90 11.14 -5.08 -11.88
N TYR A 91 9.98 -4.46 -11.71
CA TYR A 91 9.32 -3.73 -12.79
C TYR A 91 9.96 -2.36 -12.99
N TRP A 92 9.83 -1.82 -14.20
CA TRP A 92 10.38 -0.52 -14.56
C TRP A 92 9.94 0.59 -13.61
N HIS A 93 8.66 0.65 -13.23
CA HIS A 93 8.16 1.69 -12.32
C HIS A 93 8.69 1.56 -10.88
N GLN A 94 9.01 0.33 -10.42
CA GLN A 94 9.65 0.12 -9.14
C GLN A 94 11.08 0.66 -9.17
N GLU A 95 11.85 0.37 -10.22
CA GLU A 95 13.18 0.95 -10.41
C GLU A 95 13.15 2.48 -10.44
N GLN A 96 12.21 3.08 -11.18
CA GLN A 96 12.07 4.54 -11.23
C GLN A 96 11.76 5.13 -9.85
N ALA A 97 10.90 4.47 -9.07
CA ALA A 97 10.57 4.91 -7.72
C ALA A 97 11.80 4.87 -6.81
N ILE A 98 12.59 3.79 -6.88
CA ILE A 98 13.84 3.63 -6.10
C ILE A 98 14.82 4.76 -6.41
N ARG A 99 15.09 5.02 -7.69
CA ARG A 99 16.04 6.06 -8.11
C ARG A 99 15.61 7.45 -7.64
N LYS A 100 14.34 7.82 -7.83
CA LYS A 100 13.83 9.13 -7.42
C LYS A 100 13.75 9.30 -5.90
N ALA A 101 13.34 8.26 -5.16
CA ALA A 101 13.37 8.31 -3.71
C ALA A 101 14.81 8.48 -3.17
N ARG A 102 15.80 7.85 -3.81
CA ARG A 102 17.22 8.00 -3.46
C ARG A 102 17.71 9.44 -3.62
N GLU A 103 17.18 10.18 -4.59
CA GLU A 103 17.44 11.61 -4.81
C GLU A 103 16.72 12.53 -3.81
N GLY A 104 15.90 12.00 -2.90
CA GLY A 104 15.18 12.82 -1.94
C GLY A 104 13.83 13.32 -2.43
N ARG A 105 13.31 12.76 -3.53
CA ARG A 105 12.07 13.19 -4.17
C ARG A 105 10.85 12.54 -3.50
N ASN A 106 9.76 13.30 -3.43
CA ASN A 106 8.45 12.77 -3.09
C ASN A 106 7.90 12.02 -4.31
N LEU A 107 7.00 11.04 -4.14
CA LEU A 107 6.56 10.18 -5.24
C LEU A 107 5.04 10.04 -5.27
N VAL A 108 4.47 10.02 -6.48
CA VAL A 108 3.11 9.50 -6.71
C VAL A 108 3.19 8.27 -7.60
N ILE A 109 2.88 7.11 -7.07
CA ILE A 109 2.92 5.83 -7.80
C ILE A 109 1.51 5.53 -8.30
N ALA A 110 1.28 5.76 -9.60
CA ALA A 110 0.00 5.64 -10.29
C ALA A 110 0.00 4.44 -11.22
N THR A 111 -0.12 3.24 -10.66
CA THR A 111 -0.05 1.98 -11.43
C THR A 111 -1.27 1.10 -11.19
N GLY A 112 -1.53 0.14 -12.08
CA GLY A 112 -2.67 -0.77 -11.98
C GLY A 112 -2.61 -1.69 -10.74
N THR A 113 -3.73 -2.30 -10.36
CA THR A 113 -3.74 -3.34 -9.31
C THR A 113 -2.83 -4.51 -9.71
N GLY A 114 -2.21 -5.17 -8.72
CA GLY A 114 -1.29 -6.29 -8.97
C GLY A 114 0.05 -5.93 -9.62
N SER A 115 0.35 -4.65 -9.85
CA SER A 115 1.60 -4.20 -10.50
C SER A 115 2.82 -4.10 -9.57
N GLY A 116 2.72 -4.51 -8.30
CA GLY A 116 3.80 -4.37 -7.32
C GLY A 116 4.03 -2.92 -6.85
N LYS A 117 2.94 -2.16 -6.65
CA LYS A 117 2.97 -0.81 -6.05
C LYS A 117 3.63 -0.78 -4.69
N THR A 118 3.34 -1.81 -3.88
CA THR A 118 3.87 -1.97 -2.54
C THR A 118 5.38 -1.90 -2.53
N GLU A 119 6.03 -2.67 -3.39
CA GLU A 119 7.49 -2.73 -3.46
C GLU A 119 8.09 -1.42 -3.98
N ALA A 120 7.37 -0.66 -4.81
CA ALA A 120 7.84 0.63 -5.31
C ALA A 120 8.06 1.68 -4.21
N PHE A 121 7.29 1.64 -3.10
CA PHE A 121 7.53 2.51 -1.95
C PHE A 121 8.25 1.81 -0.79
N LEU A 122 8.09 0.49 -0.62
CA LEU A 122 8.75 -0.25 0.47
C LEU A 122 10.25 -0.39 0.23
N ILE A 123 10.70 -0.66 -1.00
CA ILE A 123 12.12 -0.84 -1.28
C ILE A 123 12.93 0.41 -0.88
N PRO A 124 12.55 1.65 -1.26
CA PRO A 124 13.23 2.85 -0.77
C PRO A 124 13.29 2.98 0.76
N ILE A 125 12.21 2.62 1.45
CA ILE A 125 12.14 2.67 2.92
C ILE A 125 13.10 1.66 3.53
N LEU A 126 13.05 0.41 3.07
CA LEU A 126 13.92 -0.67 3.52
C LEU A 126 15.40 -0.37 3.21
N ASP A 127 15.72 0.24 2.06
CA ASP A 127 17.07 0.69 1.74
C ASP A 127 17.57 1.74 2.74
N SER A 128 16.75 2.75 3.05
CA SER A 128 17.10 3.75 4.05
C SER A 128 17.40 3.13 5.42
N LEU A 129 16.56 2.19 5.86
CA LEU A 129 16.74 1.50 7.14
C LEU A 129 17.96 0.57 7.13
N ALA A 130 18.20 -0.14 6.03
CA ALA A 130 19.39 -0.98 5.86
C ALA A 130 20.68 -0.14 5.91
N ARG A 131 20.67 1.07 5.34
CA ARG A 131 21.81 2.01 5.43
C ARG A 131 22.03 2.55 6.83
N GLU A 132 20.97 2.86 7.58
CA GLU A 132 21.09 3.19 9.00
C GLU A 132 21.66 2.03 9.81
N ALA A 133 21.27 0.79 9.49
CA ALA A 133 21.84 -0.40 10.11
C ALA A 133 23.31 -0.62 9.74
N GLU A 134 23.71 -0.38 8.48
CA GLU A 134 25.12 -0.38 8.05
C GLU A 134 25.94 0.68 8.80
N ALA A 135 25.37 1.85 9.03
CA ALA A 135 26.01 2.96 9.74
C ALA A 135 26.00 2.82 11.28
N GLY A 136 25.29 1.82 11.82
CA GLY A 136 25.13 1.62 13.27
C GLY A 136 24.18 2.62 13.95
N THR A 137 23.40 3.39 13.19
CA THR A 137 22.48 4.42 13.70
C THR A 137 21.05 3.92 13.89
N LEU A 138 20.74 2.68 13.47
CA LEU A 138 19.41 2.07 13.63
C LEU A 138 19.12 1.58 15.06
N SER A 139 20.05 1.70 16.01
CA SER A 139 19.92 1.14 17.36
C SER A 139 18.84 1.82 18.22
N GLN A 140 18.41 3.02 17.85
CA GLN A 140 17.46 3.82 18.61
C GLN A 140 16.01 3.47 18.21
N PRO A 141 15.06 3.30 19.16
CA PRO A 141 13.65 3.17 18.83
C PRO A 141 13.11 4.49 18.26
N GLY A 142 12.06 4.43 17.44
CA GLY A 142 11.51 5.62 16.78
C GLY A 142 10.91 5.32 15.42
N VAL A 143 9.82 5.99 15.08
CA VAL A 143 9.20 5.83 13.76
C VAL A 143 10.08 6.49 12.71
N ARG A 144 10.48 5.72 11.69
CA ARG A 144 11.16 6.22 10.48
C ARG A 144 10.17 6.33 9.33
N ALA A 145 9.27 5.36 9.21
CA ALA A 145 8.25 5.31 8.17
C ALA A 145 6.86 5.07 8.77
N LEU A 146 5.92 5.93 8.41
CA LEU A 146 4.50 5.73 8.67
C LEU A 146 3.82 5.27 7.38
N LEU A 147 3.06 4.18 7.46
CA LEU A 147 2.24 3.69 6.36
C LEU A 147 0.76 3.78 6.75
N LEU A 148 0.05 4.63 6.02
CA LEU A 148 -1.38 4.86 6.19
C LEU A 148 -2.17 4.07 5.16
N TYR A 149 -3.03 3.19 5.68
CA TYR A 149 -3.96 2.42 4.87
C TYR A 149 -5.39 2.88 5.15
N PRO A 150 -6.28 2.90 4.15
CA PRO A 150 -7.68 3.26 4.36
C PRO A 150 -8.45 2.19 5.15
N MET A 151 -8.01 0.93 5.10
CA MET A 151 -8.70 -0.20 5.71
C MET A 151 -7.75 -1.10 6.51
N ASN A 152 -8.23 -1.62 7.64
CA ASN A 152 -7.45 -2.55 8.48
C ASN A 152 -7.06 -3.83 7.75
N ALA A 153 -7.91 -4.32 6.83
CA ALA A 153 -7.63 -5.49 6.02
C ALA A 153 -6.35 -5.31 5.18
N LEU A 154 -6.22 -4.15 4.51
CA LEU A 154 -5.02 -3.81 3.75
C LEU A 154 -3.80 -3.74 4.67
N ALA A 155 -3.91 -3.08 5.83
CA ALA A 155 -2.81 -3.03 6.80
C ALA A 155 -2.37 -4.44 7.26
N ASN A 156 -3.31 -5.37 7.45
CA ASN A 156 -3.02 -6.77 7.81
C ASN A 156 -2.30 -7.52 6.68
N ASP A 157 -2.73 -7.32 5.43
CA ASP A 157 -2.06 -7.92 4.27
C ASP A 157 -0.61 -7.40 4.14
N GLN A 158 -0.39 -6.12 4.43
CA GLN A 158 0.96 -5.54 4.41
C GLN A 158 1.82 -6.01 5.58
N MET A 159 1.24 -6.25 6.76
CA MET A 159 1.97 -6.90 7.87
C MET A 159 2.48 -8.28 7.47
N LYS A 160 1.65 -9.09 6.80
CA LYS A 160 2.06 -10.41 6.31
C LYS A 160 3.23 -10.34 5.34
N ARG A 161 3.23 -9.34 4.44
CA ARG A 161 4.36 -9.09 3.52
C ARG A 161 5.62 -8.66 4.26
N LEU A 162 5.51 -7.73 5.20
CA LEU A 162 6.64 -7.25 6.01
C LEU A 162 7.28 -8.37 6.83
N ARG A 163 6.50 -9.33 7.36
CA ARG A 163 7.05 -10.53 8.02
C ARG A 163 7.96 -11.32 7.07
N GLY A 164 7.54 -11.51 5.83
CA GLY A 164 8.37 -12.17 4.81
C GLY A 164 9.67 -11.41 4.55
N TYR A 165 9.58 -10.11 4.31
CA TYR A 165 10.76 -9.30 3.99
C TYR A 165 11.74 -9.16 5.17
N LEU A 166 11.22 -8.99 6.40
CA LEU A 166 12.03 -8.62 7.57
C LEU A 166 12.46 -9.81 8.43
N LYS A 167 12.08 -11.05 8.07
CA LYS A 167 12.45 -12.28 8.80
C LYS A 167 13.94 -12.41 9.06
N ASN A 168 14.77 -12.08 8.07
CA ASN A 168 16.22 -12.15 8.15
C ASN A 168 16.88 -10.79 8.49
N PHE A 169 16.09 -9.84 8.99
CA PHE A 169 16.57 -8.51 9.39
C PHE A 169 15.95 -8.05 10.73
N PRO A 170 16.25 -8.73 11.86
CA PRO A 170 15.63 -8.44 13.16
C PRO A 170 15.95 -7.04 13.70
N GLN A 171 16.93 -6.33 13.12
CA GLN A 171 17.28 -4.96 13.49
C GLN A 171 16.18 -3.95 13.10
N ILE A 172 15.37 -4.24 12.07
CA ILE A 172 14.27 -3.38 11.65
C ILE A 172 12.99 -3.87 12.34
N THR A 173 12.53 -3.11 13.32
CA THR A 173 11.25 -3.36 13.99
C THR A 173 10.07 -2.75 13.25
N PHE A 174 8.93 -3.42 13.29
CA PHE A 174 7.69 -2.98 12.64
C PHE A 174 6.48 -3.33 13.51
N GLY A 175 5.37 -2.61 13.33
CA GLY A 175 4.17 -2.87 14.09
C GLY A 175 2.92 -2.23 13.49
N ARG A 176 1.76 -2.81 13.80
CA ARG A 176 0.46 -2.31 13.35
C ARG A 176 -0.33 -1.78 14.55
N TYR A 177 -0.59 -0.49 14.55
CA TYR A 177 -1.36 0.19 15.57
C TYR A 177 -2.70 0.65 14.98
N VAL A 178 -3.78 -0.08 15.25
CA VAL A 178 -5.16 0.29 14.88
C VAL A 178 -6.12 0.07 16.06
N GLY A 179 -7.43 0.27 15.82
CA GLY A 179 -8.46 0.16 16.85
C GLY A 179 -8.48 -1.18 17.61
N ASP A 180 -8.19 -2.29 16.93
CA ASP A 180 -8.20 -3.65 17.50
C ASP A 180 -6.84 -4.10 18.09
N THR A 181 -5.80 -3.28 18.02
CA THR A 181 -4.49 -3.60 18.61
C THR A 181 -4.63 -3.73 20.12
N GLN A 182 -4.29 -4.89 20.67
CA GLN A 182 -4.40 -5.18 22.09
C GLN A 182 -3.42 -4.33 22.91
N HIS A 183 -3.83 -3.95 24.12
CA HIS A 183 -3.00 -3.09 24.97
C HIS A 183 -1.77 -3.82 25.50
N THR A 184 -1.99 -4.98 26.14
CA THR A 184 -0.95 -5.76 26.81
C THR A 184 -0.39 -6.85 25.90
N TYR A 185 0.88 -7.21 26.10
CA TYR A 185 1.57 -8.23 25.32
C TYR A 185 0.88 -9.60 25.42
N ASP A 186 0.49 -10.04 26.62
CA ASP A 186 -0.10 -11.38 26.81
C ASP A 186 -1.38 -11.56 25.98
N LYS A 187 -2.27 -10.55 25.99
CA LYS A 187 -3.50 -10.56 25.19
C LYS A 187 -3.22 -10.47 23.69
N ALA A 188 -2.22 -9.67 23.31
CA ALA A 188 -1.80 -9.56 21.92
C ALA A 188 -1.27 -10.90 21.41
N LEU A 189 -0.47 -11.60 22.21
CA LEU A 189 0.13 -12.89 21.88
C LEU A 189 -0.92 -13.99 21.72
N GLU A 190 -1.90 -14.05 22.63
CA GLU A 190 -3.02 -14.99 22.54
C GLU A 190 -3.80 -14.81 21.22
N LEU A 191 -4.20 -13.57 20.92
CA LEU A 191 -4.90 -13.24 19.67
C LEU A 191 -4.03 -13.52 18.45
N TYR A 192 -2.74 -13.20 18.51
CA TYR A 192 -1.81 -13.42 17.40
C TYR A 192 -1.73 -14.90 17.03
N LYS A 193 -1.57 -15.78 18.04
CA LYS A 193 -1.51 -17.24 17.84
C LYS A 193 -2.82 -17.78 17.28
N GLN A 194 -3.96 -17.27 17.75
CA GLN A 194 -5.27 -17.67 17.25
C GLN A 194 -5.46 -17.32 15.76
N VAL A 195 -4.97 -16.15 15.34
CA VAL A 195 -5.17 -15.65 13.97
C VAL A 195 -4.13 -16.20 12.98
N ASN A 196 -2.85 -16.26 13.38
CA ASN A 196 -1.75 -16.60 12.47
C ASN A 196 -1.28 -18.05 12.61
N GLY A 197 -1.55 -18.72 13.74
CA GLY A 197 -1.10 -20.09 14.00
C GLY A 197 0.41 -20.24 14.27
N GLU A 198 1.14 -19.13 14.39
CA GLU A 198 2.58 -19.06 14.61
C GLU A 198 2.94 -18.00 15.66
N GLU A 199 4.19 -17.99 16.10
CA GLU A 199 4.74 -16.93 16.97
C GLU A 199 5.04 -15.67 16.15
N PRO A 200 4.92 -14.46 16.72
CA PRO A 200 5.38 -13.24 16.07
C PRO A 200 6.91 -13.27 15.87
N LEU A 201 7.39 -12.55 14.87
CA LEU A 201 8.84 -12.32 14.73
C LEU A 201 9.36 -11.50 15.91
N GLU A 202 10.64 -11.68 16.26
CA GLU A 202 11.28 -10.93 17.36
C GLU A 202 11.20 -9.40 17.16
N ASN A 203 11.23 -8.96 15.90
CA ASN A 203 11.16 -7.57 15.49
C ASN A 203 9.73 -7.07 15.20
N GLU A 204 8.70 -7.89 15.42
CA GLU A 204 7.30 -7.51 15.26
C GLU A 204 6.68 -7.08 16.60
N LEU A 205 6.33 -5.80 16.72
CA LEU A 205 5.65 -5.26 17.89
C LEU A 205 4.13 -5.43 17.72
N ILE A 206 3.54 -6.26 18.58
CA ILE A 206 2.14 -6.71 18.46
C ILE A 206 1.17 -6.03 19.42
N SER A 207 1.67 -5.35 20.47
CA SER A 207 0.84 -4.67 21.47
C SER A 207 1.08 -3.16 21.52
N ARG A 208 0.09 -2.42 22.05
CA ARG A 208 0.18 -0.97 22.23
C ARG A 208 1.32 -0.60 23.18
N GLU A 209 1.45 -1.29 24.32
CA GLU A 209 2.48 -0.97 25.31
C GLU A 209 3.90 -1.18 24.76
N GLN A 210 4.10 -2.19 23.90
CA GLN A 210 5.37 -2.39 23.20
C GLN A 210 5.68 -1.19 22.30
N MET A 211 4.74 -0.80 21.44
CA MET A 211 4.92 0.33 20.52
C MET A 211 5.03 1.68 21.22
N GLN A 212 4.37 1.87 22.36
CA GLN A 212 4.46 3.09 23.16
C GLN A 212 5.81 3.18 23.89
N LYS A 213 6.34 2.07 24.40
CA LYS A 213 7.62 2.01 25.11
C LYS A 213 8.82 2.07 24.18
N THR A 214 8.75 1.34 23.07
CA THR A 214 9.81 1.24 22.06
C THR A 214 9.19 1.37 20.67
N PRO A 215 8.91 2.60 20.19
CA PRO A 215 8.31 2.83 18.88
C PRO A 215 8.99 2.04 17.74
N PRO A 216 8.22 1.38 16.86
CA PRO A 216 8.78 0.61 15.76
C PRO A 216 9.41 1.52 14.70
N HIS A 217 10.34 1.00 13.90
CA HIS A 217 10.90 1.73 12.75
C HIS A 217 9.84 1.95 11.67
N ILE A 218 8.98 0.96 11.45
CA ILE A 218 7.89 0.98 10.47
C ILE A 218 6.56 0.87 11.21
N LEU A 219 5.75 1.93 11.19
CA LEU A 219 4.44 1.97 11.83
C LEU A 219 3.33 1.90 10.78
N LEU A 220 2.48 0.88 10.88
CA LEU A 220 1.29 0.73 10.04
C LEU A 220 0.06 1.16 10.85
N THR A 221 -0.76 2.03 10.27
CA THR A 221 -2.01 2.48 10.88
C THR A 221 -3.02 2.91 9.83
N ASN A 222 -4.16 3.43 10.27
CA ASN A 222 -5.15 4.07 9.42
C ASN A 222 -5.33 5.54 9.84
N TYR A 223 -5.96 6.35 8.98
CA TYR A 223 -6.11 7.78 9.22
C TYR A 223 -6.88 8.08 10.52
N ALA A 224 -7.96 7.34 10.79
CA ALA A 224 -8.76 7.52 12.01
C ALA A 224 -7.93 7.26 13.27
N MET A 225 -7.15 6.18 13.28
CA MET A 225 -6.28 5.83 14.39
C MET A 225 -5.13 6.84 14.54
N LEU A 226 -4.56 7.32 13.44
CA LEU A 226 -3.55 8.38 13.49
C LEU A 226 -4.07 9.63 14.21
N GLU A 227 -5.33 10.02 14.02
CA GLU A 227 -5.92 11.13 14.77
C GLU A 227 -5.89 10.89 16.28
N TYR A 228 -6.28 9.69 16.72
CA TYR A 228 -6.21 9.31 18.13
C TYR A 228 -4.77 9.29 18.65
N LEU A 229 -3.83 8.76 17.88
CA LEU A 229 -2.42 8.69 18.26
C LEU A 229 -1.83 10.10 18.46
N LEU A 230 -2.19 11.08 17.64
CA LEU A 230 -1.74 12.46 17.80
C LEU A 230 -2.32 13.16 19.04
N LEU A 231 -3.42 12.68 19.62
CA LEU A 231 -4.06 13.35 20.76
C LEU A 231 -3.75 12.70 22.11
N ARG A 232 -3.40 11.42 22.13
CA ARG A 232 -3.26 10.66 23.38
C ARG A 232 -1.86 10.82 23.99
N PRO A 233 -1.76 11.22 25.27
CA PRO A 233 -0.46 11.37 25.95
C PRO A 233 0.37 10.08 25.96
N ALA A 234 -0.26 8.91 26.06
CA ALA A 234 0.40 7.61 26.07
C ALA A 234 1.17 7.29 24.78
N ASP A 235 0.81 7.92 23.65
CA ASP A 235 1.41 7.67 22.34
C ASP A 235 2.46 8.72 21.95
N THR A 236 2.74 9.67 22.85
CA THR A 236 3.68 10.78 22.63
C THR A 236 5.06 10.31 22.17
N ALA A 237 5.54 9.17 22.66
CA ALA A 237 6.82 8.58 22.26
C ALA A 237 6.90 8.24 20.76
N LEU A 238 5.76 8.02 20.08
CA LEU A 238 5.75 7.78 18.63
C LEU A 238 6.18 9.03 17.83
N PHE A 239 6.01 10.23 18.40
CA PHE A 239 6.12 11.51 17.66
C PHE A 239 7.14 12.48 18.24
N ASP A 240 7.34 12.47 19.55
CA ASP A 240 8.12 13.49 20.27
C ASP A 240 9.36 12.90 20.96
N GLY A 241 10.16 13.76 21.61
CA GLY A 241 11.35 13.36 22.36
C GLY A 241 12.47 12.83 21.47
N GLU A 242 13.32 11.95 22.00
CA GLU A 242 14.42 11.35 21.24
C GLU A 242 13.90 10.40 20.14
N THR A 243 12.86 9.61 20.44
CA THR A 243 12.26 8.64 19.52
C THR A 243 11.52 9.30 18.36
N GLY A 244 10.99 10.51 18.56
CA GLY A 244 10.36 11.33 17.53
C GLY A 244 11.31 11.97 16.52
N LYS A 245 12.64 11.91 16.72
CA LYS A 245 13.59 12.60 15.84
C LYS A 245 13.86 11.87 14.52
N HIS A 246 13.38 10.64 14.35
CA HIS A 246 13.79 9.75 13.27
C HIS A 246 12.82 9.72 12.07
N TRP A 247 11.71 10.46 12.13
CA TRP A 247 10.70 10.48 11.06
C TRP A 247 11.32 10.90 9.73
N ARG A 248 11.07 10.08 8.69
CA ARG A 248 11.60 10.29 7.35
C ARG A 248 10.58 10.06 6.25
N PHE A 249 9.72 9.05 6.37
CA PHE A 249 8.78 8.67 5.33
C PHE A 249 7.33 8.72 5.81
N ILE A 250 6.45 9.24 4.96
CA ILE A 250 5.01 9.14 5.10
C ILE A 250 4.46 8.51 3.82
N VAL A 251 3.84 7.34 3.94
CA VAL A 251 3.18 6.66 2.83
C VAL A 251 1.67 6.75 3.03
N LEU A 252 0.97 7.13 1.97
CA LEU A 252 -0.48 7.09 1.90
C LEU A 252 -0.88 6.11 0.78
N ASP A 253 -1.43 4.97 1.18
CA ASP A 253 -1.93 3.97 0.25
C ASP A 253 -3.35 4.30 -0.19
N GLU A 254 -3.70 3.87 -1.41
CA GLU A 254 -4.96 4.15 -2.09
C GLU A 254 -5.39 5.63 -2.02
N ALA A 255 -4.48 6.53 -2.41
CA ALA A 255 -4.70 7.96 -2.38
C ALA A 255 -5.94 8.43 -3.17
N HIS A 256 -6.41 7.66 -4.17
CA HIS A 256 -7.67 7.93 -4.87
C HIS A 256 -8.92 7.74 -4.01
N ALA A 257 -8.84 6.95 -2.94
CA ALA A 257 -9.96 6.77 -2.02
C ALA A 257 -10.28 8.04 -1.23
N TYR A 258 -9.40 9.04 -1.27
CA TYR A 258 -9.56 10.30 -0.57
C TYR A 258 -9.97 11.39 -1.55
N ASP A 259 -11.27 11.72 -1.55
CA ASP A 259 -11.84 12.82 -2.31
C ASP A 259 -12.64 13.78 -1.42
N GLY A 260 -13.04 14.92 -2.02
CA GLY A 260 -13.91 15.91 -1.39
C GLY A 260 -13.49 16.32 0.03
N ALA A 261 -14.43 16.19 0.98
CA ALA A 261 -14.23 16.56 2.37
C ALA A 261 -13.20 15.66 3.07
N GLN A 262 -13.21 14.36 2.78
CA GLN A 262 -12.28 13.40 3.40
C GLN A 262 -10.82 13.71 3.02
N ALA A 263 -10.57 14.07 1.76
CA ALA A 263 -9.24 14.51 1.33
C ALA A 263 -8.76 15.74 2.12
N THR A 264 -9.67 16.67 2.42
CA THR A 264 -9.35 17.88 3.20
C THR A 264 -8.99 17.55 4.64
N GLU A 265 -9.75 16.66 5.29
CA GLU A 265 -9.46 16.20 6.66
C GLU A 265 -8.09 15.51 6.74
N ILE A 266 -7.80 14.61 5.81
CA ILE A 266 -6.50 13.92 5.75
C ILE A 266 -5.38 14.91 5.49
N ALA A 267 -5.59 15.88 4.60
CA ALA A 267 -4.59 16.91 4.35
C ALA A 267 -4.28 17.73 5.61
N MET A 268 -5.28 18.04 6.45
CA MET A 268 -5.07 18.71 7.74
C MET A 268 -4.41 17.78 8.77
N LEU A 269 -4.77 16.50 8.80
CA LEU A 269 -4.14 15.49 9.64
C LEU A 269 -2.65 15.34 9.34
N LEU A 270 -2.29 15.23 8.06
CA LEU A 270 -0.90 15.14 7.63
C LEU A 270 -0.10 16.40 7.99
N ARG A 271 -0.68 17.59 7.86
CA ARG A 271 -0.03 18.84 8.30
C ARG A 271 0.24 18.85 9.80
N ARG A 272 -0.73 18.44 10.64
CA ARG A 272 -0.54 18.34 12.10
C ARG A 272 0.55 17.34 12.47
N LEU A 273 0.57 16.19 11.81
CA LEU A 273 1.61 15.18 11.98
C LEU A 273 2.98 15.76 11.64
N GLN A 274 3.11 16.39 10.46
CA GLN A 274 4.36 16.96 9.99
C GLN A 274 4.87 18.05 10.92
N ASP A 275 4.02 18.99 11.31
CA ASP A 275 4.38 20.06 12.24
C ASP A 275 4.93 19.49 13.56
N ARG A 276 4.26 18.46 14.09
CA ARG A 276 4.69 17.78 15.33
C ARG A 276 6.06 17.10 15.20
N VAL A 277 6.27 16.27 14.18
CA VAL A 277 7.50 15.45 14.05
C VAL A 277 8.69 16.22 13.48
N THR A 278 8.43 17.31 12.76
CA THR A 278 9.47 18.23 12.28
C THR A 278 9.79 19.33 13.28
N GLN A 279 8.92 19.55 14.27
CA GLN A 279 9.01 20.64 15.26
C GLN A 279 9.16 22.02 14.58
N GLY A 280 8.47 22.20 13.44
CA GLY A 280 8.59 23.40 12.59
C GLY A 280 9.95 23.58 11.91
N GLY A 281 10.87 22.63 12.03
CA GLY A 281 12.22 22.68 11.46
C GLY A 281 12.32 22.09 10.04
N GLN A 282 13.46 22.33 9.38
CA GLN A 282 13.76 21.91 8.00
C GLN A 282 14.00 20.39 7.82
N LYS A 283 13.53 19.52 8.72
CA LYS A 283 13.64 18.07 8.50
C LYS A 283 12.81 17.68 7.27
N ARG A 284 13.50 17.29 6.20
CA ARG A 284 12.85 16.93 4.93
C ARG A 284 12.24 15.53 5.02
N LEU A 285 10.96 15.48 5.34
CA LEU A 285 10.14 14.29 5.16
C LEU A 285 10.00 13.98 3.66
N GLN A 286 9.95 12.69 3.33
CA GLN A 286 9.60 12.19 2.01
C GLN A 286 8.20 11.59 2.05
N ALA A 287 7.36 11.99 1.12
CA ALA A 287 5.99 11.52 1.00
C ALA A 287 5.81 10.64 -0.25
N PHE A 288 5.20 9.47 -0.05
CA PHE A 288 4.82 8.56 -1.13
C PHE A 288 3.31 8.39 -1.14
N ALA A 289 2.68 8.81 -2.23
CA ALA A 289 1.27 8.58 -2.51
C ALA A 289 1.14 7.40 -3.47
N VAL A 290 0.28 6.44 -3.16
CA VAL A 290 0.08 5.25 -3.99
C VAL A 290 -1.37 5.21 -4.41
N SER A 291 -1.64 4.95 -5.68
CA SER A 291 -3.02 4.84 -6.15
C SER A 291 -3.16 3.87 -7.30
N ALA A 292 -4.26 3.11 -7.30
CA ALA A 292 -4.77 2.54 -8.55
C ALA A 292 -5.14 3.67 -9.52
N THR A 293 -4.56 3.62 -10.73
CA THR A 293 -5.00 4.32 -11.95
C THR A 293 -5.50 5.76 -11.75
N LEU A 294 -4.63 6.75 -11.94
CA LEU A 294 -4.97 8.18 -11.85
C LEU A 294 -5.21 8.84 -13.23
N GLY A 295 -5.75 8.09 -14.18
CA GLY A 295 -5.96 8.53 -15.56
C GLY A 295 -4.82 8.13 -16.51
N GLU A 296 -4.78 8.76 -17.68
CA GLU A 296 -3.79 8.51 -18.73
C GLU A 296 -2.47 9.23 -18.45
N ASP A 297 -1.36 8.63 -18.89
CA ASP A 297 -0.01 9.19 -18.73
C ASP A 297 0.25 10.35 -19.71
N THR A 298 -0.34 11.51 -19.42
CA THR A 298 -0.14 12.76 -20.18
C THR A 298 0.51 13.85 -19.31
N PRO A 299 1.20 14.84 -19.91
CA PRO A 299 1.78 15.97 -19.16
C PRO A 299 0.76 16.71 -18.28
N GLU A 300 -0.46 16.92 -18.78
CA GLU A 300 -1.55 17.59 -18.07
C GLU A 300 -2.01 16.77 -16.87
N THR A 301 -2.16 15.45 -17.04
CA THR A 301 -2.56 14.54 -15.96
C THR A 301 -1.48 14.48 -14.88
N ARG A 302 -0.20 14.35 -15.27
CA ARG A 302 0.94 14.38 -14.34
C ARG A 302 0.96 15.67 -13.51
N ALA A 303 0.75 16.83 -14.15
CA ALA A 303 0.70 18.11 -13.45
C ALA A 303 -0.45 18.19 -12.44
N LYS A 304 -1.65 17.72 -12.81
CA LYS A 304 -2.80 17.67 -11.90
C LYS A 304 -2.57 16.74 -10.71
N ILE A 305 -2.02 15.55 -10.94
CA ILE A 305 -1.69 14.57 -9.89
C ILE A 305 -0.65 15.16 -8.93
N ALA A 306 0.43 15.74 -9.45
CA ALA A 306 1.46 16.38 -8.64
C ALA A 306 0.88 17.54 -7.80
N GLN A 307 0.00 18.36 -8.39
CA GLN A 307 -0.68 19.43 -7.66
C GLN A 307 -1.60 18.89 -6.56
N PHE A 308 -2.33 17.81 -6.83
CA PHE A 308 -3.16 17.14 -5.82
C PHE A 308 -2.31 16.61 -4.66
N ALA A 309 -1.23 15.87 -4.96
CA ALA A 309 -0.32 15.35 -3.94
C ALA A 309 0.33 16.48 -3.13
N THR A 310 0.73 17.57 -3.77
CA THR A 310 1.26 18.77 -3.11
C THR A 310 0.25 19.35 -2.10
N LYS A 311 -1.02 19.47 -2.49
CA LYS A 311 -2.07 19.97 -1.59
C LYS A 311 -2.36 18.99 -0.44
N LEU A 312 -2.38 17.69 -0.73
CA LEU A 312 -2.68 16.64 0.24
C LEU A 312 -1.59 16.55 1.30
N PHE A 313 -0.32 16.46 0.89
CA PHE A 313 0.81 16.30 1.79
C PHE A 313 1.40 17.63 2.28
N ALA A 314 1.10 18.78 1.68
CA ALA A 314 1.80 20.04 1.97
C ALA A 314 3.33 19.95 1.76
N LEU A 315 3.76 19.15 0.80
CA LEU A 315 5.15 18.95 0.39
C LEU A 315 5.26 19.12 -1.12
N ASP A 316 6.42 19.49 -1.64
CA ASP A 316 6.58 19.74 -3.07
C ASP A 316 6.57 18.44 -3.90
N PHE A 317 5.66 18.36 -4.87
CA PHE A 317 5.68 17.33 -5.92
C PHE A 317 5.73 18.02 -7.29
N ALA A 318 6.66 17.59 -8.13
CA ALA A 318 6.76 18.00 -9.52
C ALA A 318 6.07 16.96 -10.45
N PRO A 319 5.66 17.33 -11.67
CA PRO A 319 5.02 16.41 -12.61
C PRO A 319 5.85 15.13 -12.89
N GLU A 320 7.17 15.24 -12.85
CA GLU A 320 8.07 14.11 -13.01
C GLU A 320 8.17 13.22 -11.76
N ASP A 321 7.64 13.60 -10.61
CA ASP A 321 7.50 12.73 -9.42
C ASP A 321 6.39 11.69 -9.58
N VAL A 322 5.51 11.88 -10.55
CA VAL A 322 4.44 10.94 -10.88
C VAL A 322 5.02 9.79 -11.70
N ILE A 323 4.83 8.56 -11.24
CA ILE A 323 5.33 7.35 -11.88
C ILE A 323 4.14 6.50 -12.30
N PHE A 324 3.94 6.39 -13.61
CA PHE A 324 3.02 5.43 -14.22
C PHE A 324 3.75 4.12 -14.53
N SER A 325 3.00 3.01 -14.57
CA SER A 325 3.52 1.73 -15.03
C SER A 325 3.65 1.73 -16.54
N ARG A 326 4.74 1.15 -17.06
CA ARG A 326 4.87 0.85 -18.49
C ARG A 326 4.49 -0.61 -18.72
N ARG A 327 3.81 -0.87 -19.83
CA ARG A 327 3.55 -2.22 -20.33
C ARG A 327 4.47 -2.53 -21.50
N GLU A 328 4.75 -3.80 -21.72
CA GLU A 328 5.45 -4.20 -22.94
C GLU A 328 4.59 -3.89 -24.17
N PRO A 329 5.18 -3.34 -25.24
CA PRO A 329 4.44 -3.04 -26.45
C PRO A 329 3.95 -4.33 -27.11
N GLU A 330 2.71 -4.31 -27.62
CA GLU A 330 2.09 -5.46 -28.30
C GLU A 330 2.89 -5.92 -29.54
N SER A 331 3.65 -5.02 -30.16
CA SER A 331 4.55 -5.35 -31.28
C SER A 331 5.65 -6.35 -30.93
N GLY A 332 5.93 -6.57 -29.63
CA GLY A 332 6.86 -7.60 -29.15
C GLY A 332 6.23 -9.00 -29.03
N LEU A 333 4.90 -9.12 -29.12
CA LEU A 333 4.19 -10.40 -29.05
C LEU A 333 4.21 -11.08 -30.43
N THR A 334 5.33 -11.71 -30.79
CA THR A 334 5.58 -12.18 -32.16
C THR A 334 4.97 -13.54 -32.52
N SER A 335 4.53 -14.33 -31.54
CA SER A 335 4.03 -15.70 -31.78
C SER A 335 2.60 -15.88 -31.30
N ILE A 336 1.70 -16.22 -32.22
CA ILE A 336 0.34 -16.67 -31.89
C ILE A 336 0.45 -18.07 -31.29
N TRP A 337 0.27 -18.17 -29.97
CA TRP A 337 0.33 -19.45 -29.24
C TRP A 337 -0.94 -20.32 -29.41
N GLY A 338 -2.04 -19.76 -29.91
CA GLY A 338 -3.27 -20.50 -30.19
C GLY A 338 -4.39 -19.63 -30.77
N ARG A 339 -5.45 -20.26 -31.26
CA ARG A 339 -6.71 -19.60 -31.65
C ARG A 339 -7.81 -20.11 -30.73
N GLY A 340 -8.44 -19.22 -29.97
CA GLY A 340 -9.60 -19.57 -29.16
C GLY A 340 -10.84 -19.75 -30.04
N THR A 341 -11.58 -20.84 -29.87
CA THR A 341 -12.94 -20.99 -30.38
C THR A 341 -13.94 -20.57 -29.30
N PRO A 342 -15.06 -19.91 -29.64
CA PRO A 342 -16.10 -19.54 -28.67
C PRO A 342 -16.70 -20.71 -27.88
N ASP A 343 -16.49 -21.93 -28.37
CA ASP A 343 -17.01 -23.18 -27.80
C ASP A 343 -16.11 -23.79 -26.69
N LEU A 344 -15.03 -23.09 -26.30
CA LEU A 344 -14.13 -23.49 -25.19
C LEU A 344 -14.51 -22.85 -23.84
#